data_AF-A4JJ05-F1
#
_entry.id   AF-A4JJ05-F1
#
_cell.length_a   1.000
_cell.length_b   1.000
_cell.length_c   1.000
_cell.angle_alpha   90.00
_cell.angle_beta   90.00
_cell.angle_gamma   90.00
#
_symmetry.space_group_name_H-M   'P 1'
#
loop_
_entity.id
_entity.type
_entity.pdbx_description
1 polymer ?
#
loop_
_entity_poly.entity_id
_entity_poly.type
_entity_poly.pdbx_seq_one_letter_code
_entity_poly.pdbx_strand_id
1 'polypeptide(L)'
;MFKNLIESLRKKTLSLSDLPETIRVPGHAGQTDIDRLPLDQASVDDLAFAIQGLEARSSEISCQLHSLRRLHDLARARGALGTDKVTEIFGGEV
;
A
#
# COMPACT_ATOMS: atom_id res chain seq x y z
N MET A 1 13.53 -9.09 -25.69
CA MET A 1 12.35 -8.59 -26.46
C MET A 1 11.25 -8.05 -25.54
N PHE A 2 10.95 -8.70 -24.40
CA PHE A 2 9.87 -8.29 -23.50
C PHE A 2 10.09 -6.99 -22.68
N LYS A 3 11.31 -6.64 -22.28
CA LYS A 3 11.59 -5.32 -21.67
C LYS A 3 11.12 -4.15 -22.54
N ASN A 4 11.35 -4.25 -23.85
CA ASN A 4 10.89 -3.25 -24.82
C ASN A 4 9.35 -3.20 -24.93
N LEU A 5 8.65 -4.33 -24.68
CA LEU A 5 7.20 -4.37 -24.66
C LEU A 5 6.64 -3.62 -23.44
N ILE A 6 7.15 -3.90 -22.24
CA ILE A 6 6.70 -3.22 -21.01
C ILE A 6 6.98 -1.71 -21.09
N GLU A 7 8.15 -1.31 -21.59
CA GLU A 7 8.44 0.11 -21.83
C GLU A 7 7.48 0.74 -22.85
N SER A 8 7.11 0.00 -23.90
CA SER A 8 6.13 0.47 -24.88
C SER A 8 4.74 0.61 -24.26
N LEU A 9 4.34 -0.30 -23.36
CA LEU A 9 3.08 -0.21 -22.63
C LEU A 9 3.04 1.01 -21.70
N ARG A 10 4.12 1.29 -20.96
CA ARG A 10 4.24 2.50 -20.12
C ARG A 10 4.09 3.79 -20.91
N LYS A 11 4.57 3.81 -22.16
CA LYS A 11 4.48 4.98 -23.06
C LYS A 11 3.13 5.12 -23.76
N LYS A 12 2.31 4.07 -23.79
CA LYS A 12 1.08 4.03 -24.59
C LYS A 12 -0.04 4.86 -23.97
N THR A 13 -0.16 4.87 -22.64
CA THR A 13 -1.20 5.62 -21.92
C THR A 13 -0.71 6.09 -20.55
N LEU A 14 -1.24 7.21 -20.05
CA LEU A 14 -0.95 7.73 -18.71
C LEU A 14 -1.30 6.73 -17.60
N SER A 15 -2.31 5.88 -17.80
CA SER A 15 -2.72 4.90 -16.79
C SER A 15 -1.72 3.75 -16.59
N LEU A 16 -0.76 3.58 -17.49
CA LEU A 16 0.23 2.50 -17.44
C LEU A 16 1.66 3.00 -17.18
N SER A 17 1.86 4.32 -17.00
CA SER A 17 3.18 4.90 -16.79
C SER A 17 3.88 4.32 -15.56
N ASP A 18 3.10 4.00 -14.53
CA ASP A 18 3.58 3.60 -13.21
C ASP A 18 3.69 2.08 -13.06
N LEU A 19 3.59 1.32 -14.17
CA LEU A 19 3.77 -0.13 -14.14
C LEU A 19 5.16 -0.49 -13.57
N PRO A 20 5.23 -1.28 -12.49
CA PRO A 20 6.50 -1.63 -11.87
C PRO A 20 7.32 -2.56 -12.77
N GLU A 21 8.62 -2.72 -12.49
CA GLU A 21 9.44 -3.73 -13.17
C GLU A 21 9.21 -5.14 -12.63
N THR A 22 8.87 -5.23 -11.34
CA THR A 22 8.60 -6.47 -10.63
C THR A 22 7.37 -6.32 -9.74
N ILE A 23 6.60 -7.39 -9.59
CA ILE A 23 5.46 -7.47 -8.68
C ILE A 23 5.75 -8.46 -7.55
N ARG A 24 5.04 -8.28 -6.44
CA ARG A 24 4.98 -9.26 -5.36
C ARG A 24 3.72 -10.10 -5.55
N VAL A 25 3.87 -11.42 -5.58
CA VAL A 25 2.77 -12.39 -5.66
C VAL A 25 2.68 -13.10 -4.30
N PRO A 26 1.62 -12.87 -3.52
CA PRO A 26 1.36 -13.66 -2.32
C PRO A 26 1.24 -15.15 -2.65
N GLY A 27 1.78 -16.00 -1.78
CA GLY A 27 1.71 -17.45 -1.92
C GLY A 27 0.27 -17.93 -1.84
N HIS A 28 -0.10 -18.82 -2.76
CA HIS A 28 -1.43 -19.41 -2.84
C HIS A 28 -1.33 -20.90 -3.16
N ALA A 29 -2.32 -21.69 -2.74
CA ALA A 29 -2.42 -23.11 -3.08
C ALA A 29 -1.14 -23.95 -2.85
N GLY A 30 -0.40 -23.66 -1.76
CA GLY A 30 0.84 -24.36 -1.41
C GLY A 30 2.11 -23.82 -2.09
N GLN A 31 1.99 -22.77 -2.90
CA GLN A 31 3.12 -22.02 -3.42
C GLN A 31 3.55 -20.94 -2.41
N THR A 32 4.86 -20.67 -2.38
CA THR A 32 5.45 -19.63 -1.53
C THR A 32 5.32 -18.25 -2.15
N ASP A 33 5.31 -17.22 -1.32
CA ASP A 33 5.36 -15.82 -1.75
C ASP A 33 6.55 -15.58 -2.70
N ILE A 34 6.29 -14.85 -3.79
CA ILE A 34 7.31 -14.38 -4.73
C ILE A 34 7.41 -12.87 -4.59
N ASP A 35 8.50 -12.37 -3.99
CA ASP A 35 8.63 -10.94 -3.71
C ASP A 35 8.97 -10.08 -4.94
N ARG A 36 9.59 -10.67 -5.97
CA ARG A 36 10.13 -9.93 -7.13
C ARG A 36 9.92 -10.67 -8.45
N LEU A 37 8.67 -11.04 -8.75
CA LEU A 37 8.34 -11.63 -10.05
C LEU A 37 8.48 -10.57 -11.15
N PRO A 38 9.32 -10.77 -12.18
CA PRO A 38 9.40 -9.84 -13.30
C PRO A 38 8.05 -9.69 -13.99
N LEU A 39 7.64 -8.44 -14.26
CA LEU A 39 6.32 -8.18 -14.83
C LEU A 39 6.14 -8.82 -16.22
N ASP A 40 7.22 -9.03 -16.96
CA ASP A 40 7.19 -9.72 -18.25
C ASP A 40 7.07 -11.25 -18.16
N GLN A 41 7.20 -11.81 -16.97
CA GLN A 41 7.01 -13.24 -16.68
C GLN A 41 5.71 -13.51 -15.90
N ALA A 42 5.03 -12.46 -15.45
CA ALA A 42 3.80 -12.57 -14.68
C ALA A 42 2.64 -13.08 -15.54
N SER A 43 1.94 -14.09 -15.03
CA SER A 43 0.64 -14.50 -15.56
C SER A 43 -0.46 -13.52 -15.14
N VAL A 44 -1.65 -13.67 -15.74
CA VAL A 44 -2.82 -12.88 -15.34
C VAL A 44 -3.25 -13.21 -13.90
N ASP A 45 -3.08 -14.46 -13.47
CA ASP A 45 -3.38 -14.87 -12.09
C ASP A 45 -2.37 -14.25 -11.11
N ASP A 46 -1.08 -14.21 -11.46
CA ASP A 46 -0.06 -13.52 -10.66
C ASP A 46 -0.39 -12.04 -10.46
N LEU A 47 -0.90 -11.38 -11.52
CA LEU A 47 -1.39 -10.00 -11.43
C LEU A 47 -2.59 -9.88 -10.48
N ALA A 48 -3.55 -10.80 -10.55
CA ALA A 48 -4.71 -10.79 -9.66
C ALA A 48 -4.30 -10.92 -8.19
N PHE A 49 -3.39 -11.84 -7.87
CA PHE A 49 -2.85 -12.00 -6.53
C PHE A 49 -2.02 -10.79 -6.07
N ALA A 50 -1.21 -10.21 -6.96
CA ALA A 50 -0.46 -8.99 -6.66
C ALA A 50 -1.39 -7.81 -6.36
N ILE A 51 -2.47 -7.64 -7.12
CA ILE A 51 -3.50 -6.62 -6.89
C ILE A 51 -4.15 -6.83 -5.52
N GLN A 52 -4.61 -8.06 -5.20
CA GLN A 52 -5.21 -8.36 -3.91
C GLN A 52 -4.26 -8.04 -2.74
N GLY A 53 -2.97 -8.36 -2.89
CA GLY A 53 -1.95 -8.02 -1.89
C GLY A 53 -1.76 -6.51 -1.70
N LEU A 54 -1.81 -5.74 -2.80
CA LEU A 54 -1.72 -4.27 -2.75
C LEU A 54 -2.98 -3.66 -2.13
N GLU A 55 -4.17 -4.17 -2.45
CA GLU A 55 -5.43 -3.72 -1.86
C GLU A 55 -5.47 -3.96 -0.34
N ALA A 56 -5.02 -5.13 0.12
CA ALA A 56 -4.91 -5.43 1.54
C ALA A 56 -3.99 -4.44 2.26
N ARG A 57 -2.79 -4.20 1.71
CA ARG A 57 -1.84 -3.21 2.27
C ARG A 57 -2.41 -1.79 2.24
N SER A 58 -3.10 -1.42 1.17
CA SER A 58 -3.75 -0.11 1.05
C SER A 58 -4.83 0.08 2.11
N SER A 59 -5.62 -0.96 2.38
CA SER A 59 -6.62 -0.98 3.43
C SER A 59 -5.99 -0.80 4.82
N GLU A 60 -4.93 -1.55 5.13
CA GLU A 60 -4.19 -1.44 6.40
C GLU A 60 -3.65 -0.02 6.63
N ILE A 61 -3.00 0.56 5.62
CA ILE A 61 -2.49 1.94 5.68
C ILE A 61 -3.63 2.93 5.87
N SER A 62 -4.76 2.74 5.17
CA SER A 62 -5.93 3.60 5.29
C SER A 62 -6.55 3.54 6.69
N CYS A 63 -6.65 2.35 7.28
CA CYS A 63 -7.11 2.17 8.66
C CYS A 63 -6.19 2.85 9.68
N GLN A 64 -4.88 2.70 9.51
CA GLN A 64 -3.89 3.38 10.36
C GLN A 64 -4.00 4.91 10.23
N LEU A 65 -4.06 5.42 8.99
CA LEU A 65 -4.24 6.85 8.72
C LEU A 65 -5.52 7.39 9.37
N HIS A 66 -6.64 6.69 9.23
CA HIS A 66 -7.90 7.11 9.83
C HIS A 66 -7.83 7.14 11.36
N SER A 67 -7.20 6.12 11.95
CA SER A 67 -7.01 6.04 13.40
C SER A 67 -6.15 7.20 13.92
N LEU A 68 -5.06 7.54 13.23
CA LEU A 68 -4.20 8.68 13.57
C LEU A 68 -4.92 10.02 13.41
N ARG A 69 -5.69 10.19 12.32
CA ARG A 69 -6.54 11.39 12.14
C ARG A 69 -7.54 11.54 13.27
N ARG A 70 -8.20 10.44 13.66
CA ARG A 70 -9.17 10.45 14.75
C ARG A 70 -8.51 10.83 16.08
N LEU A 71 -7.36 10.26 16.39
CA LEU A 71 -6.59 10.61 17.59
C LEU A 71 -6.19 12.09 17.60
N HIS A 72 -5.71 12.60 16.47
CA HIS A 72 -5.37 14.02 16.31
C HIS A 72 -6.59 14.92 16.56
N ASP A 73 -7.73 14.62 15.95
CA ASP A 73 -8.94 15.45 16.08
C ASP A 73 -9.47 15.43 17.53
N LEU A 74 -9.41 14.28 18.21
CA LEU A 74 -9.74 14.17 19.62
C LEU A 74 -8.80 14.98 20.51
N ALA A 75 -7.51 15.06 20.16
CA ALA A 75 -6.54 15.88 20.89
C ALA A 75 -6.84 17.36 20.70
N ARG A 76 -7.10 17.80 19.47
CA ARG A 76 -7.49 19.18 19.16
C ARG A 76 -8.78 19.60 19.85
N ALA A 77 -9.77 18.71 19.92
CA ALA A 77 -11.01 18.95 20.66
C ALA A 77 -10.78 19.15 22.17
N ARG A 78 -9.69 18.60 22.72
CA ARG A 78 -9.24 18.80 24.11
C ARG A 78 -8.32 20.02 24.29
N GLY A 79 -8.11 20.82 23.24
CA GLY A 79 -7.30 22.04 23.30
C GLY A 79 -5.80 21.81 23.04
N ALA A 80 -5.40 20.62 22.57
CA ALA A 80 -3.99 20.33 22.30
C ALA A 80 -3.38 21.29 21.26
N LEU A 81 -2.20 21.79 21.58
CA LEU A 81 -1.34 22.62 20.74
C LEU A 81 -0.30 21.76 20.00
N GLY A 82 0.38 22.34 19.02
CA GLY A 82 1.19 21.58 18.06
C GLY A 82 2.36 20.77 18.65
N THR A 83 2.85 21.15 19.82
CA THR A 83 3.96 20.48 20.52
C THR A 83 3.51 19.57 21.65
N ASP A 84 2.21 19.56 21.96
CA ASP A 84 1.66 18.80 23.10
C ASP A 84 1.72 17.31 22.82
N LYS A 85 2.05 16.52 23.83
CA LYS A 85 2.19 15.06 23.70
C LYS A 85 0.86 14.36 23.96
N VAL A 86 0.62 13.27 23.26
CA VAL A 86 -0.57 12.41 23.49
C VAL A 86 -0.70 12.01 24.96
N THR A 87 0.41 11.72 25.64
CA THR A 87 0.41 11.38 27.08
C THR A 87 -0.04 12.53 27.98
N GLU A 88 0.23 13.78 27.60
CA GLU A 88 -0.20 14.96 28.37
C GLU A 88 -1.70 15.23 28.18
N ILE A 89 -2.24 14.87 27.02
CA ILE A 89 -3.65 15.11 26.65
C ILE A 89 -4.58 13.97 27.11
N PHE A 90 -4.13 12.72 27.03
CA PHE A 90 -4.96 11.52 27.29
C PHE A 90 -4.47 10.65 28.46
N GLY A 91 -3.34 10.99 29.10
CA GLY A 91 -2.73 10.13 30.13
C GLY A 91 -3.56 9.90 31.39
N GLY A 92 -4.62 10.68 31.60
CA GLY A 92 -5.58 10.46 32.70
C GLY A 92 -6.70 9.48 32.38
N GLU A 93 -6.80 8.98 31.14
CA GLU A 93 -7.86 8.07 30.67
C GLU A 93 -7.41 6.59 30.62
N VAL A 94 -6.14 6.31 30.92
CA VAL A 94 -5.51 4.97 30.87
C VAL A 94 -5.10 4.51 32.27
#